data_AF-A0AAQ4CZG5-F1
#
_entry.id   AF-A0AAQ4CZG5-F1
#
_cell.length_a   1.000
_cell.length_b   1.000
_cell.length_c   1.000
_cell.angle_alpha   90.00
_cell.angle_beta   90.00
_cell.angle_gamma   90.00
#
_symmetry.space_group_name_H-M   'P 1'
#
loop_
_entity.id
_entity.type
_entity.pdbx_description
1 polymer ?
#
loop_
_entity_poly.entity_id
_entity_poly.type
_entity_poly.pdbx_seq_one_letter_code
_entity_poly.pdbx_strand_id
1 'polypeptide(L)'
;MEKLRVGEKSALEKLYAGETPRWSNSALEKLRAGETPCCIKSALEKLRAGETTRWRNSVLEKLRAGETSRWRNSALEKLRVGESPRWRKSALESVRDGETPRWRNSVVGKLRVGETARWRSSALEKHRA
;
A
#
# COMPACT_ATOMS: atom_id res chain seq x y z
N MET A 1 9.73 21.38 -16.09
CA MET A 1 9.21 20.07 -15.62
C MET A 1 7.85 20.29 -15.00
N GLU A 2 6.81 19.88 -15.72
CA GLU A 2 5.42 20.13 -15.35
C GLU A 2 5.03 19.27 -14.15
N LYS A 3 4.76 19.90 -13.02
CA LYS A 3 4.18 19.22 -11.85
C LYS A 3 2.75 18.85 -12.22
N LEU A 4 2.55 17.68 -12.81
CA LEU A 4 1.23 17.12 -13.09
C LEU A 4 0.48 16.96 -11.77
N ARG A 5 -0.31 17.98 -11.44
CA ARG A 5 -1.34 17.91 -10.42
C ARG A 5 -2.48 17.10 -11.04
N VAL A 6 -2.32 15.77 -11.11
CA VAL A 6 -3.36 14.84 -11.59
C VAL A 6 -4.43 14.75 -10.50
N GLY A 7 -5.24 15.79 -10.41
CA GLY A 7 -6.41 15.85 -9.57
C GLY A 7 -7.57 16.22 -10.48
N GLU A 8 -8.19 15.20 -11.08
CA GLU A 8 -9.63 15.15 -11.38
C GLU A 8 -9.94 13.85 -12.14
N LYS A 9 -10.49 12.88 -11.41
CA LYS A 9 -11.28 11.73 -11.91
C LYS A 9 -10.75 11.05 -13.19
N SER A 10 -9.46 10.76 -13.24
CA SER A 10 -8.84 10.17 -14.42
C SER A 10 -8.83 8.64 -14.28
N ALA A 11 -9.81 7.97 -14.91
CA ALA A 11 -9.76 6.53 -15.13
C ALA A 11 -8.73 6.25 -16.24
N LEU A 12 -7.46 6.13 -15.86
CA LEU A 12 -6.36 5.84 -16.77
C LEU A 12 -5.92 4.38 -16.63
N GLU A 13 -5.71 3.73 -17.77
CA GLU A 13 -5.36 2.31 -17.84
C GLU A 13 -3.95 2.04 -17.29
N LYS A 14 -2.97 2.90 -17.59
CA LYS A 14 -1.59 2.75 -17.12
C LYS A 14 -0.95 4.12 -16.87
N LEU A 15 -0.40 4.33 -15.68
CA LEU A 15 0.34 5.55 -15.34
C LEU A 15 1.74 5.27 -14.79
N TYR A 16 2.68 6.13 -15.19
CA TYR A 16 4.01 6.24 -14.62
C TYR A 16 4.14 7.62 -14.02
N ALA A 17 4.56 7.71 -12.76
CA ALA A 17 4.85 9.01 -12.16
C ALA A 17 6.19 9.00 -11.44
N GLY A 18 6.84 10.17 -11.47
CA GLY A 18 8.23 10.39 -11.06
C GLY A 18 8.48 10.25 -9.56
N GLU A 19 9.43 11.04 -9.04
CA GLU A 19 9.99 10.85 -7.70
C GLU A 19 8.96 11.02 -6.56
N THR A 20 8.05 11.99 -6.66
CA THR A 20 7.16 12.39 -5.52
C THR A 20 5.68 12.62 -5.92
N PRO A 21 5.00 11.68 -6.61
CA PRO A 21 3.66 11.92 -7.12
C PRO A 21 2.62 11.95 -6.00
N ARG A 22 1.63 12.83 -6.15
CA ARG A 22 0.49 12.92 -5.24
C ARG A 22 -0.82 12.74 -6.00
N TRP A 23 -1.58 11.71 -5.64
CA TRP A 23 -2.89 11.42 -6.21
C TRP A 23 -4.00 11.60 -5.19
N SER A 24 -5.13 12.09 -5.66
CA SER A 24 -6.33 12.29 -4.88
C SER A 24 -7.55 11.92 -5.71
N ASN A 25 -8.39 11.03 -5.18
CA ASN A 25 -9.61 10.58 -5.84
C ASN A 25 -9.35 9.96 -7.22
N SER A 26 -8.50 8.93 -7.25
CA SER A 26 -8.00 8.32 -8.49
C SER A 26 -8.39 6.83 -8.56
N ALA A 27 -8.87 6.40 -9.71
CA ALA A 27 -9.12 4.99 -10.02
C ALA A 27 -8.26 4.62 -11.23
N LEU A 28 -7.29 3.71 -11.06
CA LEU A 28 -6.40 3.30 -12.15
C LEU A 28 -6.31 1.78 -12.19
N GLU A 29 -6.14 1.21 -13.37
CA GLU A 29 -5.91 -0.23 -13.47
C GLU A 29 -4.47 -0.56 -13.07
N LYS A 30 -3.48 0.11 -13.68
CA LYS A 30 -2.06 -0.13 -13.37
C LYS A 30 -1.33 1.17 -13.07
N LEU A 31 -0.59 1.17 -11.96
CA LEU A 31 0.21 2.32 -11.56
C LEU A 31 1.65 1.91 -11.21
N ARG A 32 2.62 2.66 -11.77
CA ARG A 32 4.00 2.65 -11.31
C ARG A 32 4.37 4.03 -10.79
N ALA A 33 4.68 4.10 -9.51
CA ALA A 33 5.13 5.31 -8.84
C ALA A 33 6.62 5.20 -8.50
N GLY A 34 7.34 6.31 -8.58
CA GLY A 34 8.74 6.44 -8.15
C GLY A 34 8.91 6.40 -6.64
N GLU A 35 9.91 7.10 -6.15
CA GLU A 35 10.46 6.94 -4.78
C GLU A 35 9.44 7.17 -3.67
N THR A 36 8.60 8.21 -3.78
CA THR A 36 7.76 8.68 -2.65
C THR A 36 6.30 9.04 -2.97
N PRO A 37 5.48 8.11 -3.51
CA PRO A 37 4.08 8.37 -3.80
C PRO A 37 3.21 8.61 -2.55
N CYS A 38 2.28 9.55 -2.70
CA CYS A 38 1.25 9.86 -1.71
C CYS A 38 -0.15 9.80 -2.31
N CYS A 39 -1.01 8.93 -1.78
CA CYS A 39 -2.28 8.59 -2.41
C CYS A 39 -3.42 8.68 -1.42
N ILE A 40 -4.47 9.39 -1.82
CA ILE A 40 -5.64 9.65 -0.98
C ILE A 40 -6.88 9.27 -1.78
N LYS A 41 -7.74 8.41 -1.22
CA LYS A 41 -8.96 7.95 -1.90
C LYS A 41 -8.63 7.35 -3.27
N SER A 42 -7.99 6.18 -3.26
CA SER A 42 -7.51 5.55 -4.49
C SER A 42 -7.99 4.12 -4.62
N ALA A 43 -8.42 3.73 -5.81
CA ALA A 43 -8.76 2.35 -6.17
C ALA A 43 -7.81 1.89 -7.27
N LEU A 44 -7.04 0.83 -7.03
CA LEU A 44 -6.02 0.36 -7.98
C LEU A 44 -6.06 -1.17 -8.13
N GLU A 45 -6.02 -1.69 -9.35
CA GLU A 45 -5.91 -3.14 -9.55
C GLU A 45 -4.47 -3.60 -9.26
N LYS A 46 -3.49 -2.96 -9.90
CA LYS A 46 -2.07 -3.27 -9.76
C LYS A 46 -1.25 -2.03 -9.49
N LEU A 47 -0.43 -2.09 -8.44
CA LEU A 47 0.47 -1.00 -8.08
C LEU A 47 1.89 -1.51 -7.81
N ARG A 48 2.87 -0.80 -8.39
CA ARG A 48 4.27 -0.85 -7.99
C ARG A 48 4.71 0.53 -7.51
N ALA A 49 5.10 0.62 -6.25
CA ALA A 49 5.56 1.86 -5.64
C ALA A 49 7.00 1.72 -5.13
N GLY A 50 7.74 2.83 -5.12
CA GLY A 50 9.13 2.91 -4.67
C GLY A 50 9.30 2.84 -3.15
N GLU A 51 10.40 3.41 -2.67
CA GLU A 51 10.95 3.24 -1.32
C GLU A 51 10.00 3.68 -0.21
N THR A 52 9.46 4.89 -0.25
CA THR A 52 8.68 5.46 0.86
C THR A 52 7.27 5.89 0.47
N THR A 53 6.26 5.12 0.87
CA THR A 53 4.88 5.34 0.36
C THR A 53 3.88 5.69 1.46
N ARG A 54 2.89 6.53 1.12
CA ARG A 54 1.79 6.87 2.04
C ARG A 54 0.43 6.75 1.38
N TRP A 55 -0.44 5.97 2.01
CA TRP A 55 -1.76 5.64 1.49
C TRP A 55 -2.84 5.87 2.52
N ARG A 56 -3.93 6.49 2.08
CA ARG A 56 -5.11 6.78 2.90
C ARG A 56 -6.39 6.49 2.14
N ASN A 57 -7.30 5.74 2.75
CA ASN A 57 -8.59 5.40 2.14
C ASN A 57 -8.38 4.74 0.77
N SER A 58 -7.68 3.60 0.74
CA SER A 58 -7.25 2.99 -0.51
C SER A 58 -7.68 1.53 -0.60
N VAL A 59 -8.11 1.13 -1.79
CA VAL A 59 -8.49 -0.25 -2.12
C VAL A 59 -7.56 -0.75 -3.21
N LEU A 60 -6.86 -1.86 -2.98
CA LEU A 60 -5.95 -2.44 -3.97
C LEU A 60 -6.06 -3.95 -4.07
N GLU A 61 -6.08 -4.51 -5.28
CA GLU A 61 -6.00 -5.96 -5.43
C GLU A 61 -4.57 -6.48 -5.25
N LYS A 62 -3.61 -5.89 -5.98
CA LYS A 62 -2.21 -6.33 -6.00
C LYS A 62 -1.26 -5.17 -5.80
N LEU A 63 -0.41 -5.30 -4.78
CA LEU A 63 0.57 -4.30 -4.43
C LEU A 63 1.98 -4.88 -4.27
N ARG A 64 2.94 -4.20 -4.88
CA ARG A 64 4.37 -4.27 -4.53
C ARG A 64 4.88 -2.90 -4.09
N ALA A 65 5.17 -2.74 -2.80
CA ALA A 65 5.72 -1.51 -2.24
C ALA A 65 7.17 -1.72 -1.75
N GLY A 66 7.95 -0.63 -1.71
CA GLY A 66 9.33 -0.63 -1.22
C GLY A 66 9.45 -0.70 0.30
N GLU A 67 10.61 -0.26 0.81
CA GLU A 67 11.07 -0.43 2.20
C GLU A 67 10.10 0.11 3.26
N THR A 68 9.65 1.36 3.13
CA THR A 68 8.89 2.05 4.17
C THR A 68 7.51 2.47 3.68
N SER A 69 6.47 1.81 4.16
CA SER A 69 5.09 2.13 3.72
C SER A 69 4.15 2.43 4.88
N ARG A 70 3.30 3.46 4.73
CA ARG A 70 2.29 3.82 5.74
C ARG A 70 0.89 3.76 5.15
N TRP A 71 0.05 2.94 5.76
CA TRP A 71 -1.31 2.66 5.32
C TRP A 71 -2.32 3.04 6.39
N ARG A 72 -3.38 3.73 5.97
CA ARG A 72 -4.48 4.11 6.84
C ARG A 72 -5.81 3.89 6.15
N ASN A 73 -6.70 3.13 6.78
CA ASN A 73 -8.03 2.85 6.26
C ASN A 73 -7.93 2.24 4.86
N SER A 74 -7.32 1.07 4.77
CA SER A 74 -7.00 0.45 3.48
C SER A 74 -7.43 -1.00 3.44
N ALA A 75 -7.94 -1.43 2.28
CA ALA A 75 -8.31 -2.82 2.01
C ALA A 75 -7.42 -3.37 0.89
N LEU A 76 -6.75 -4.49 1.11
CA LEU A 76 -5.88 -5.10 0.12
C LEU A 76 -6.01 -6.62 0.05
N GLU A 77 -6.01 -7.17 -1.17
CA GLU A 77 -6.03 -8.63 -1.35
C GLU A 77 -4.62 -9.23 -1.22
N LYS A 78 -3.69 -8.78 -2.06
CA LYS A 78 -2.36 -9.39 -2.19
C LYS A 78 -1.27 -8.33 -2.10
N LEU A 79 -0.43 -8.50 -1.09
CA LEU A 79 0.62 -7.55 -0.76
C LEU A 79 2.00 -8.22 -0.73
N ARG A 80 2.98 -7.54 -1.34
CA ARG A 80 4.40 -7.71 -1.06
C ARG A 80 4.98 -6.35 -0.68
N VAL A 81 5.58 -6.27 0.50
CA VAL A 81 6.15 -5.03 1.04
C VAL A 81 7.53 -5.29 1.64
N GLY A 82 8.36 -4.24 1.68
CA GLY A 82 9.72 -4.30 2.20
C GLY A 82 9.79 -4.32 3.73
N GLU A 83 10.82 -3.66 4.27
CA GLU A 83 11.31 -3.85 5.64
C GLU A 83 10.36 -3.35 6.74
N SER A 84 9.72 -2.18 6.59
CA SER A 84 9.15 -1.47 7.74
C SER A 84 7.75 -0.87 7.51
N PRO A 85 6.74 -1.65 7.10
CA PRO A 85 5.41 -1.11 6.87
C PRO A 85 4.61 -0.89 8.16
N ARG A 86 3.76 0.13 8.14
CA ARG A 86 2.86 0.49 9.23
C ARG A 86 1.42 0.55 8.75
N TRP A 87 0.56 -0.20 9.42
CA TRP A 87 -0.84 -0.39 9.09
C TRP A 87 -1.75 0.13 10.20
N ARG A 88 -2.78 0.87 9.81
CA ARG A 88 -3.79 1.38 10.74
C ARG A 88 -5.18 1.27 10.14
N LYS A 89 -6.10 0.58 10.84
CA LYS A 89 -7.48 0.39 10.37
C LYS A 89 -7.49 -0.26 8.99
N SER A 90 -6.79 -1.38 8.81
CA SER A 90 -6.64 -2.01 7.50
C SER A 90 -7.15 -3.46 7.50
N ALA A 91 -7.66 -3.91 6.37
CA ALA A 91 -8.07 -5.29 6.15
C ALA A 91 -7.25 -5.88 5.00
N LEU A 92 -6.56 -7.00 5.23
CA LEU A 92 -5.70 -7.63 4.24
C LEU A 92 -5.93 -9.14 4.17
N GLU A 93 -6.00 -9.69 2.96
CA GLU A 93 -6.18 -11.14 2.80
C GLU A 93 -4.84 -11.88 2.85
N SER A 94 -3.83 -11.43 2.09
CA SER A 94 -2.54 -12.10 1.97
C SER A 94 -1.38 -11.10 1.92
N VAL A 95 -0.48 -11.19 2.91
CA VAL A 95 0.66 -10.30 3.09
C VAL A 95 1.97 -11.08 3.12
N ARG A 96 2.93 -10.64 2.31
CA ARG A 96 4.34 -11.01 2.41
C ARG A 96 5.13 -9.77 2.79
N ASP A 97 5.55 -9.73 4.04
CA ASP A 97 6.29 -8.65 4.67
C ASP A 97 7.76 -9.02 4.82
N GLY A 98 8.62 -8.01 4.74
CA GLY A 98 10.08 -8.18 4.85
C GLY A 98 10.47 -8.47 6.29
N GLU A 99 10.59 -7.43 7.11
CA GLU A 99 11.30 -7.53 8.39
C GLU A 99 10.40 -7.19 9.58
N THR A 100 9.93 -5.95 9.69
CA THR A 100 9.35 -5.39 10.93
C THR A 100 7.97 -4.71 10.78
N PRO A 101 6.93 -5.40 10.26
CA PRO A 101 5.60 -4.81 10.14
C PRO A 101 4.97 -4.42 11.48
N ARG A 102 4.24 -3.30 11.46
CA ARG A 102 3.43 -2.83 12.61
C ARG A 102 1.96 -2.69 12.24
N TRP A 103 1.09 -3.37 12.99
CA TRP A 103 -0.34 -3.42 12.76
C TRP A 103 -1.13 -2.82 13.91
N ARG A 104 -2.04 -1.89 13.61
CA ARG A 104 -2.96 -1.32 14.60
C ARG A 104 -4.40 -1.35 14.11
N ASN A 105 -5.32 -1.91 14.89
CA ASN A 105 -6.74 -2.01 14.51
C ASN A 105 -6.91 -2.64 13.12
N SER A 106 -6.16 -3.69 12.82
CA SER A 106 -6.13 -4.30 11.48
C SER A 106 -6.45 -5.78 11.52
N VAL A 107 -6.98 -6.29 10.42
CA VAL A 107 -7.29 -7.71 10.23
C VAL A 107 -6.43 -8.23 9.08
N VAL A 108 -5.74 -9.35 9.30
CA VAL A 108 -4.91 -10.00 8.29
C VAL A 108 -5.28 -11.48 8.19
N GLY A 109 -5.60 -11.96 6.99
CA GLY A 109 -5.90 -13.37 6.79
C GLY A 109 -4.64 -14.23 6.83
N LYS A 110 -3.70 -13.99 5.92
CA LYS A 110 -2.43 -14.70 5.84
C LYS A 110 -1.28 -13.71 5.91
N LEU A 111 -0.38 -13.90 6.87
CA LEU A 111 0.87 -13.15 6.96
C LEU A 111 2.06 -14.10 6.81
N ARG A 112 3.00 -13.71 5.94
CA ARG A 112 4.39 -14.15 6.01
C ARG A 112 5.27 -12.98 6.41
N VAL A 113 6.06 -13.10 7.47
CA VAL A 113 7.03 -12.09 7.92
C VAL A 113 8.41 -12.71 7.98
N GLY A 114 9.44 -12.01 7.49
CA GLY A 114 10.81 -12.51 7.51
C GLY A 114 11.47 -12.46 8.89
N GLU A 115 11.09 -11.49 9.75
CA GLU A 115 11.64 -11.39 11.10
C GLU A 115 10.57 -11.27 12.20
N THR A 116 10.01 -10.08 12.43
CA THR A 116 9.14 -9.80 13.59
C THR A 116 7.94 -8.93 13.27
N ALA A 117 6.78 -9.23 13.85
CA ALA A 117 5.57 -8.44 13.66
C ALA A 117 5.08 -7.83 15.00
N ARG A 118 4.70 -6.55 14.98
CA ARG A 118 4.06 -5.89 16.14
C ARG A 118 2.58 -5.68 15.90
N TRP A 119 1.75 -6.08 16.87
CA TRP A 119 0.30 -6.02 16.77
C TRP A 119 -0.31 -5.22 17.92
N ARG A 120 -1.32 -4.41 17.62
CA ARG A 120 -2.12 -3.70 18.64
C ARG A 120 -3.59 -3.67 18.23
N SER A 121 -4.45 -4.33 19.01
CA SER A 121 -5.89 -4.40 18.74
C SER A 121 -6.14 -4.92 17.32
N SER A 122 -5.44 -5.96 16.92
CA SER A 122 -5.46 -6.48 15.54
C SER A 122 -5.60 -7.99 15.56
N ALA A 123 -6.15 -8.55 14.50
CA ALA A 123 -6.38 -9.99 14.34
C ALA A 123 -5.54 -10.55 13.17
N LEU A 124 -5.03 -11.77 13.34
CA LEU A 124 -4.32 -12.53 12.33
C LEU A 124 -4.87 -13.95 12.29
N GLU A 125 -5.33 -14.43 11.13
CA GLU A 125 -5.86 -15.80 11.01
C GLU A 125 -4.74 -16.84 10.82
N LYS A 126 -3.73 -16.54 9.99
CA LYS A 126 -2.64 -17.48 9.65
C LYS A 126 -1.30 -16.76 9.61
N HIS A 127 -0.37 -17.22 10.44
CA HIS A 127 1.01 -16.72 10.47
C HIS A 127 1.99 -17.76 9.92
N ARG A 128 2.90 -17.33 9.05
CA ARG A 128 4.07 -18.09 8.60
C ARG A 128 5.32 -17.23 8.75
N ALA A 129 6.42 -17.82 9.22
CA ALA A 129 7.75 -17.24 9.06
C ALA A 129 8.33 -17.73 7.72
#